data_AF-A0A380DYQ3-F1
#
_entry.id   AF-A0A380DYQ3-F1
#
_cell.length_a   1.000
_cell.length_b   1.000
_cell.length_c   1.000
_cell.angle_alpha   90.00
_cell.angle_beta   90.00
_cell.angle_gamma   90.00
#
_symmetry.space_group_name_H-M   'P 1'
#
loop_
_entity.id
_entity.type
_entity.pdbx_description
1 polymer ?
#
loop_
_entity_poly.entity_id
_entity_poly.type
_entity_poly.pdbx_seq_one_letter_code
_entity_poly.pdbx_strand_id
1 'polypeptide(L)' 'MLYDDRQERAGVKFNDADLIGLPLRIVVGKRASEGIVEVKERLTGDSEEVHIDDLMTVITNKYDNLK' A
#
# COMPACT_ATOMS: atom_id res chain seq x y z
N MET A 1 -2.24 -10.02 -6.16
CA MET A 1 -1.30 -9.12 -5.47
C MET A 1 0.00 -9.07 -6.26
N LEU A 2 0.59 -7.89 -6.42
CA LEU A 2 1.91 -7.70 -7.00
C LEU A 2 2.88 -7.31 -5.88
N TYR A 3 3.98 -8.04 -5.74
CA TYR A 3 5.02 -7.74 -4.76
C TYR A 3 6.24 -7.17 -5.47
N ASP A 4 6.63 -5.94 -5.12
CA ASP A 4 7.81 -5.28 -5.69
C ASP A 4 9.01 -5.43 -4.75
N ASP A 5 9.74 -6.53 -4.91
CA ASP A 5 10.93 -6.91 -4.14
C ASP A 5 12.26 -6.44 -4.76
N ARG A 6 12.20 -5.68 -5.85
CA ARG A 6 13.38 -5.20 -6.58
C ARG A 6 14.29 -4.36 -5.68
N GLN A 7 15.60 -4.44 -5.86
CA GLN A 7 16.57 -3.60 -5.14
C GLN A 7 16.68 -2.20 -5.78
N GLU A 8 15.55 -1.48 -5.80
CA GLU A 8 15.41 -0.16 -6.42
C GLU A 8 15.02 0.90 -5.39
N ARG A 9 15.29 2.17 -5.73
CA ARG A 9 14.92 3.31 -4.87
C ARG A 9 13.40 3.40 -4.73
N ALA A 10 12.92 3.72 -3.53
CA ALA A 10 11.48 3.84 -3.25
C ALA A 10 10.74 4.76 -4.23
N GLY A 11 11.34 5.90 -4.61
CA GLY A 11 10.75 6.80 -5.61
C GLY A 11 10.53 6.17 -6.99
N VAL A 12 11.45 5.30 -7.43
CA VAL A 12 11.29 4.57 -8.71
C VAL A 12 10.14 3.58 -8.59
N LYS A 13 10.08 2.82 -7.48
CA LYS A 13 8.97 1.89 -7.22
C LYS A 13 7.62 2.59 -7.14
N PHE A 14 7.56 3.77 -6.52
CA PHE A 14 6.32 4.54 -6.43
C PHE A 14 5.85 5.02 -7.79
N ASN A 15 6.76 5.54 -8.61
CA ASN A 15 6.45 5.92 -9.99
C ASN A 15 5.94 4.72 -10.80
N ASP A 16 6.62 3.58 -10.72
CA ASP A 16 6.19 2.36 -11.42
C ASP A 16 4.82 1.89 -10.92
N ALA A 17 4.59 1.87 -9.61
CA ALA A 17 3.30 1.49 -9.03
C ALA A 17 2.17 2.45 -9.44
N ASP A 18 2.45 3.75 -9.53
CA ASP A 18 1.48 4.76 -9.98
C ASP A 18 1.11 4.57 -11.46
N LEU A 19 2.04 4.08 -12.29
CA LEU A 19 1.85 3.71 -13.69
C LEU A 19 1.14 2.37 -13.88
N ILE A 20 1.46 1.35 -13.07
CA ILE A 20 0.78 0.05 -13.09
C ILE A 20 -0.70 0.20 -12.73
N GLY A 21 -1.03 1.14 -11.83
CA GLY A 21 -2.41 1.52 -11.56
C GLY A 21 -3.18 0.53 -10.69
N LEU A 22 -2.51 -0.16 -9.77
CA LEU A 22 -3.20 -0.97 -8.76
C LEU A 22 -4.06 -0.08 -7.86
N PRO A 23 -5.29 -0.50 -7.50
CA PRO A 23 -6.23 0.35 -6.76
C PRO A 23 -5.77 0.66 -5.33
N LEU A 24 -5.10 -0.32 -4.69
CA LEU A 24 -4.54 -0.20 -3.35
C LEU A 24 -3.04 -0.49 -3.40
N ARG A 25 -2.27 0.30 -2.65
CA ARG A 25 -0.83 0.11 -2.48
C ARG A 25 -0.50 0.02 -1.00
N ILE A 26 0.22 -1.03 -0.61
CA ILE A 26 0.72 -1.21 0.75
C ILE A 26 2.22 -0.91 0.74
N VAL A 27 2.65 0.06 1.53
CA VAL A 27 4.04 0.47 1.65
C VAL A 27 4.59 0.00 2.99
N VAL A 28 5.60 -0.85 2.93
CA VAL A 28 6.35 -1.31 4.11
C VAL A 28 7.60 -0.43 4.22
N GLY A 29 7.61 0.43 5.22
CA GLY A 29 8.63 1.48 5.38
C GLY A 29 9.36 1.43 6.71
N LYS A 30 9.72 2.60 7.24
CA LYS A 30 10.53 2.74 8.46
C LYS A 30 9.85 2.17 9.70
N ARG A 31 8.51 2.19 9.76
CA ARG A 31 7.72 1.72 10.91
C ARG A 31 7.36 0.24 10.83
N ALA A 32 7.95 -0.50 9.89
CA ALA A 32 7.75 -1.94 9.78
C ALA A 32 8.16 -2.69 11.06
N SER A 33 9.16 -2.19 11.80
CA SER A 33 9.56 -2.77 13.10
C SER A 33 8.51 -2.58 14.19
N GLU A 34 7.62 -1.58 14.06
CA GLU A 34 6.49 -1.35 14.95
C GLU A 34 5.23 -2.11 14.49
N GLY A 35 5.33 -2.91 13.42
CA GLY A 35 4.17 -3.58 12.84
C GLY A 35 3.22 -2.63 12.11
N ILE A 36 3.70 -1.47 11.64
CA ILE A 36 2.87 -0.46 10.97
C ILE A 36 3.26 -0.37 9.50
N VAL A 37 2.24 -0.41 8.65
CA VAL A 37 2.33 -0.24 7.20
C VAL A 37 1.46 0.92 6.76
N GLU A 38 1.77 1.50 5.60
CA GLU A 38 0.98 2.57 5.02
C GLU A 38 0.12 2.01 3.88
N VAL A 39 -1.20 2.19 3.96
CA VAL A 39 -2.16 1.79 2.93
C VAL A 39 -2.60 3.02 2.18
N LYS A 40 -2.31 3.05 0.88
CA LYS A 40 -2.65 4.16 -0.01
C LYS A 40 -3.67 3.75 -1.06
N GLU A 41 -4.70 4.57 -1.22
CA GLU A 41 -5.68 4.46 -2.30
C GLU A 41 -5.21 5.22 -3.53
N ARG A 42 -5.20 4.55 -4.69
CA ARG A 42 -4.69 5.15 -5.94
C ARG A 42 -5.63 6.20 -6.50
N LEU A 43 -6.94 6.01 -6.34
CA LEU A 43 -7.97 6.88 -6.91
C LEU A 43 -8.02 8.23 -6.20
N THR A 44 -8.11 8.22 -4.87
CA THR A 44 -8.20 9.45 -4.05
C THR A 44 -6.82 10.01 -3.71
N GLY A 45 -5.80 9.16 -3.66
CA GLY A 45 -4.48 9.51 -3.17
C GLY A 45 -4.36 9.48 -1.65
N ASP A 46 -5.46 9.15 -0.94
CA ASP A 46 -5.49 9.07 0.52
C ASP A 46 -4.57 7.97 1.02
N SER A 47 -3.95 8.24 2.16
CA SER A 47 -3.00 7.33 2.80
C SER A 47 -3.26 7.27 4.29
N GLU A 48 -3.27 6.06 4.83
CA GLU A 48 -3.42 5.83 6.27
C GLU A 48 -2.42 4.80 6.78
N GLU A 49 -1.98 4.99 8.02
CA GLU A 49 -1.14 4.03 8.71
C GLU A 49 -2.00 2.98 9.39
N VAL A 50 -1.70 1.70 9.13
CA VAL A 50 -2.48 0.56 9.60
C VAL A 50 -1.53 -0.41 10.30
N HIS A 51 -1.90 -0.84 11.50
CA HIS A 51 -1.18 -1.91 12.17
C HIS A 51 -1.43 -3.24 11.45
N ILE A 52 -0.42 -4.12 11.37
CA ILE A 52 -0.51 -5.40 10.65
C ILE A 52 -1.66 -6.29 11.11
N ASP A 53 -2.07 -6.18 12.38
CA ASP A 53 -3.17 -6.94 12.96
C ASP A 53 -4.53 -6.57 12.34
N ASP A 54 -4.71 -5.29 11.97
CA ASP A 54 -5.94 -4.77 11.38
C ASP A 54 -5.91 -4.76 9.84
N LEU A 55 -4.73 -5.01 9.25
CA LEU A 55 -4.48 -4.81 7.83
C LEU A 55 -5.41 -5.61 6.93
N MET A 56 -5.68 -6.88 7.25
CA MET A 56 -6.56 -7.72 6.43
C MET A 56 -7.97 -7.12 6.35
N THR A 57 -8.52 -6.75 7.50
CA THR A 57 -9.87 -6.16 7.62
C THR A 57 -9.96 -4.85 6.84
N VAL A 58 -8.96 -3.96 6.98
CA VAL A 58 -8.92 -2.69 6.27
C VAL A 58 -8.85 -2.89 4.76
N ILE A 59 -7.99 -3.79 4.29
CA ILE A 59 -7.83 -4.05 2.85
C ILE A 59 -9.10 -4.66 2.25
N THR A 60 -9.73 -5.63 2.91
CA THR A 60 -10.99 -6.21 2.43
C THR A 60 -12.08 -5.16 2.35
N ASN A 61 -12.27 -4.36 3.41
CA ASN A 61 -13.26 -3.29 3.42
C ASN A 61 -13.01 -2.26 2.31
N LYS A 62 -11.76 -1.83 2.12
CA LYS A 62 -11.44 -0.91 1.03
C LYS A 62 -11.71 -1.54 -0.33
N TYR A 63 -11.28 -2.77 -0.53
CA TYR A 63 -11.42 -3.49 -1.79
C TYR A 63 -12.89 -3.70 -2.17
N ASP A 64 -13.74 -4.08 -1.21
CA ASP A 64 -15.18 -4.25 -1.44
C ASP A 64 -15.90 -2.92 -1.76
N ASN A 65 -15.35 -1.80 -1.30
CA ASN A 65 -15.83 -0.45 -1.60
C ASN A 65 -15.24 0.14 -2.89
N LEU A 66 -14.31 -0.57 -3.56
CA LEU A 66 -13.87 -0.19 -4.90
C LEU A 66 -15.02 -0.46 -5.88
N LYS A 67 -15.66 0.62 -6.34
CA LYS A 67 -16.64 0.56 -7.43
C LYS A 67 -16.00 0.24 -8.76
#